data_AF-A0A2V9SB33-F1
#
_entry.id   AF-A0A2V9SB33-F1
#
_cell.length_a   1.000
_cell.length_b   1.000
_cell.length_c   1.000
_cell.angle_alpha   90.00
_cell.angle_beta   90.00
_cell.angle_gamma   90.00
#
_symmetry.space_group_name_H-M   'P 1'
#
loop_
_entity.id
_entity.type
_entity.pdbx_description
1 polymer ?
#
loop_
_entity_poly.entity_id
_entity_poly.type
_entity_poly.pdbx_seq_one_letter_code
_entity_poly.pdbx_strand_id
1 'polypeptide(L)'
;MNKWLRLGIVVLTLVTPCLAQEGLTIHSKAKQKWPAAEAEKIYLSACSAVQREFGSNRAVRPQVTVVLGADKDAVLFDEREIMLTKWDRHLFAQGVVVFAFEDLMPVEQRLILAKRAVNWADATVEIERVEK
;
A
#
# COMPACT_ATOMS: atom_id res chain seq x y z
N MET A 1 35.60 60.05 -1.45
CA MET A 1 35.88 59.26 -0.24
C MET A 1 34.74 58.28 -0.03
N ASN A 2 35.09 57.01 0.10
CA ASN A 2 34.25 55.82 -0.09
C ASN A 2 33.11 55.68 0.94
N LYS A 3 32.01 55.02 0.56
CA LYS A 3 31.70 53.67 1.06
C LYS A 3 30.44 53.09 0.40
N TRP A 4 30.65 51.89 -0.13
CA TRP A 4 29.71 51.08 -0.89
C TRP A 4 28.69 50.45 0.06
N LEU A 5 27.40 50.59 -0.25
CA LEU A 5 26.33 49.87 0.44
C LEU A 5 26.25 48.45 -0.14
N ARG A 6 26.69 47.46 0.62
CA ARG A 6 26.67 46.04 0.24
C ARG A 6 25.22 45.51 0.33
N LEU A 7 24.66 45.13 -0.80
CA LEU A 7 23.44 44.32 -0.89
C LEU A 7 23.74 42.90 -0.39
N GLY A 8 23.18 42.52 0.76
CA GLY A 8 23.20 41.14 1.25
C GLY A 8 22.15 40.31 0.53
N ILE A 9 22.59 39.37 -0.31
CA ILE A 9 21.72 38.36 -0.92
C ILE A 9 21.48 37.27 0.13
N VAL A 10 20.28 37.24 0.69
CA VAL A 10 19.82 36.13 1.53
C VAL A 10 19.43 34.99 0.59
N VAL A 11 20.30 33.99 0.47
CA VAL A 11 20.00 32.74 -0.25
C VAL A 11 19.09 31.90 0.64
N LEU A 12 17.79 31.95 0.35
CA LEU A 12 16.79 31.09 0.97
C LEU A 12 16.94 29.68 0.37
N THR A 13 17.74 28.82 1.01
CA THR A 13 17.83 27.40 0.63
C THR A 13 16.51 26.73 0.97
N LEU A 14 15.67 26.52 -0.04
CA LEU A 14 14.50 25.65 0.01
C LEU A 14 15.01 24.22 0.25
N VAL A 15 15.04 23.80 1.52
CA VAL A 15 15.13 22.39 1.87
C VAL A 15 13.82 21.77 1.40
N THR A 16 13.84 21.09 0.26
CA THR A 16 12.72 20.25 -0.15
C THR A 16 12.73 19.01 0.74
N PRO A 17 11.73 18.82 1.63
CA PRO A 17 11.59 17.54 2.30
C PRO A 17 11.31 16.49 1.23
N CYS A 18 12.27 15.60 1.01
CA CYS A 18 11.98 14.34 0.35
C CYS A 18 11.06 13.59 1.31
N LEU A 19 9.75 13.66 1.06
CA LEU A 19 8.78 12.85 1.77
C LEU A 19 9.02 11.40 1.34
N ALA A 20 9.96 10.72 2.02
CA ALA A 20 9.99 9.27 2.04
C ALA A 20 8.66 8.83 2.67
N GLN A 21 7.73 8.39 1.83
CA GLN A 21 6.40 7.97 2.25
C GLN A 21 6.50 6.62 2.93
N GLU A 22 6.07 6.53 4.19
CA GLU A 22 6.08 5.26 4.92
C GLU A 22 5.18 4.23 4.20
N GLY A 23 5.82 3.21 3.64
CA GLY A 23 5.17 2.05 3.01
C GLY A 23 4.93 2.14 1.50
N LEU A 24 5.15 3.29 0.83
CA LEU A 24 5.02 3.40 -0.63
C LEU A 24 6.32 3.89 -1.27
N THR A 25 6.94 3.04 -2.08
CA THR A 25 8.09 3.39 -2.92
C THR A 25 7.68 3.33 -4.39
N ILE A 26 8.11 4.28 -5.21
CA ILE A 26 7.83 4.27 -6.66
C ILE A 26 9.14 4.43 -7.44
N HIS A 27 9.41 3.45 -8.31
CA HIS A 27 10.48 3.46 -9.29
C HIS A 27 9.89 3.63 -10.69
N SER A 28 10.47 4.53 -11.49
CA SER A 28 10.03 4.77 -12.86
C SER A 28 11.17 4.47 -13.84
N LYS A 29 10.95 3.45 -14.67
CA LYS A 29 11.79 3.21 -15.84
C LYS A 29 11.44 4.23 -16.93
N ALA A 30 12.44 4.64 -17.69
CA ALA A 30 12.28 5.55 -18.84
C ALA A 30 11.67 6.95 -18.55
N LYS A 31 11.75 7.45 -17.31
CA LYS A 31 11.22 8.77 -16.91
C LYS A 31 9.72 8.94 -17.18
N GLN A 32 8.95 7.86 -17.11
CA GLN A 32 7.50 7.96 -17.18
C GLN A 32 7.01 8.88 -16.05
N LYS A 33 6.18 9.87 -16.38
CA LYS A 33 5.57 10.77 -15.40
C LYS A 33 4.47 10.02 -14.66
N TRP A 34 4.39 10.23 -13.35
CA TRP A 34 3.28 9.76 -12.54
C TRP A 34 2.78 10.87 -11.61
N PRO A 35 1.47 10.90 -11.30
CA PRO A 35 0.89 11.84 -10.36
C PRO A 35 1.16 11.37 -8.92
N ALA A 36 2.31 11.74 -8.34
CA ALA A 36 2.72 11.31 -7.00
C ALA A 36 1.65 11.53 -5.91
N ALA A 37 0.99 12.70 -5.91
CA ALA A 37 -0.09 13.00 -4.96
C ALA A 37 -1.35 12.13 -5.16
N GLU A 38 -1.65 11.75 -6.41
CA GLU A 38 -2.75 10.82 -6.69
C GLU A 38 -2.38 9.41 -6.22
N ALA A 39 -1.15 8.97 -6.46
CA ALA A 39 -0.64 7.67 -6.01
C ALA A 39 -0.73 7.53 -4.48
N GLU A 40 -0.28 8.53 -3.73
CA GLU A 40 -0.43 8.55 -2.28
C GLU A 40 -1.90 8.47 -1.86
N LYS A 41 -2.76 9.30 -2.46
CA LYS A 41 -4.18 9.30 -2.14
C LYS A 41 -4.82 7.94 -2.39
N ILE A 42 -4.51 7.30 -3.50
CA ILE A 42 -5.01 5.97 -3.83
C ILE A 42 -4.48 4.93 -2.84
N TYR A 43 -3.17 4.94 -2.54
CA TYR A 43 -2.56 4.02 -1.58
C TYR A 43 -3.23 4.12 -0.21
N LEU A 44 -3.37 5.34 0.32
CA LEU A 44 -3.99 5.57 1.61
C LEU A 44 -5.47 5.16 1.64
N SER A 45 -6.18 5.43 0.54
CA SER A 45 -7.61 5.09 0.40
C SER A 45 -7.82 3.58 0.31
N ALA A 46 -6.99 2.87 -0.46
CA ALA A 46 -7.04 1.42 -0.60
C ALA A 46 -6.77 0.73 0.75
N CYS A 47 -5.75 1.17 1.47
CA CYS A 47 -5.47 0.70 2.84
C CYS A 47 -6.66 0.93 3.76
N SER A 48 -7.27 2.12 3.73
CA SER A 48 -8.42 2.46 4.57
C SER A 48 -9.66 1.63 4.22
N ALA A 49 -9.86 1.29 2.96
CA ALA A 49 -10.97 0.45 2.53
C ALA A 49 -10.82 -0.97 3.12
N VAL A 50 -9.65 -1.59 2.96
CA VAL A 50 -9.37 -2.92 3.53
C VAL A 50 -9.48 -2.90 5.05
N GLN A 51 -8.92 -1.88 5.72
CA GLN A 51 -9.02 -1.73 7.17
C GLN A 51 -10.47 -1.65 7.65
N ARG A 52 -11.32 -0.91 6.94
CA ARG A 52 -12.72 -0.70 7.34
C ARG A 52 -13.56 -1.96 7.17
N GLU A 53 -13.31 -2.73 6.11
CA GLU A 53 -14.10 -3.90 5.77
C GLU A 53 -13.63 -5.17 6.49
N PHE A 54 -12.32 -5.33 6.68
CA PHE A 54 -11.72 -6.59 7.14
C PHE A 54 -10.73 -6.41 8.30
N GLY A 55 -10.36 -5.17 8.61
CA GLY A 55 -9.33 -4.86 9.61
C GLY A 55 -9.71 -5.23 11.04
N SER A 56 -8.69 -5.48 11.85
CA SER A 56 -8.79 -5.58 13.32
C SER A 56 -8.12 -4.36 13.96
N ASN A 57 -7.73 -4.42 15.24
CA ASN A 57 -7.08 -3.30 15.94
C ASN A 57 -5.71 -2.87 15.35
N ARG A 58 -5.15 -3.62 14.39
CA ARG A 58 -3.88 -3.28 13.72
C ARG A 58 -4.14 -2.45 12.47
N ALA A 59 -3.36 -1.38 12.31
CA ALA A 59 -3.39 -0.57 11.09
C ALA A 59 -2.84 -1.36 9.88
N VAL A 60 -3.61 -1.32 8.78
CA VAL A 60 -3.25 -1.90 7.48
C VAL A 60 -2.49 -0.87 6.65
N ARG A 61 -1.18 -1.04 6.55
CA ARG A 61 -0.24 -0.17 5.80
C ARG A 61 0.88 -1.03 5.19
N PRO A 62 0.63 -1.74 4.09
CA PRO A 62 1.62 -2.61 3.51
C PRO A 62 2.80 -1.83 2.94
N GLN A 63 3.99 -2.41 3.04
CA GLN A 63 5.14 -1.92 2.29
C GLN A 63 5.01 -2.39 0.84
N VAL A 64 5.01 -1.45 -0.09
CA VAL A 64 4.79 -1.68 -1.51
C VAL A 64 5.77 -0.87 -2.33
N THR A 65 6.39 -1.52 -3.30
CA THR A 65 7.19 -0.88 -4.34
C THR A 65 6.41 -0.90 -5.65
N VAL A 66 6.30 0.23 -6.35
CA VAL A 66 5.68 0.31 -7.67
C VAL A 66 6.77 0.50 -8.72
N VAL A 67 6.78 -0.34 -9.74
CA VAL A 67 7.72 -0.23 -10.87
C VAL A 67 6.93 0.18 -12.12
N LEU A 68 7.08 1.44 -12.54
CA LEU A 68 6.48 1.97 -13.77
C LEU A 68 7.40 1.72 -14.97
N GLY A 69 6.81 1.47 -16.13
CA GLY A 69 7.53 1.12 -17.36
C GLY A 69 8.05 -0.31 -17.35
N ALA A 70 7.33 -1.22 -16.69
CA ALA A 70 7.62 -2.65 -16.71
C ALA A 70 7.22 -3.31 -18.06
N ASP A 71 7.72 -4.53 -18.32
CA ASP A 71 7.41 -5.27 -19.56
C ASP A 71 5.95 -5.78 -19.59
N LYS A 72 5.35 -6.00 -18.41
CA LYS A 72 3.96 -6.44 -18.23
C LYS A 72 3.42 -5.95 -16.88
N ASP A 73 2.09 -5.87 -16.77
CA ASP A 73 1.40 -5.58 -15.52
C ASP A 73 1.39 -6.85 -14.64
N ALA A 74 1.88 -6.76 -13.41
CA ALA A 74 1.97 -7.91 -12.49
C ALA A 74 2.12 -7.48 -11.04
N VAL A 75 1.80 -8.40 -10.12
CA VAL A 75 2.18 -8.31 -8.71
C VAL A 75 3.22 -9.39 -8.43
N LEU A 76 4.37 -9.00 -7.90
CA LEU A 76 5.41 -9.90 -7.43
C LEU A 76 5.37 -9.95 -5.90
N PHE A 77 4.88 -11.05 -5.35
CA PHE A 77 4.61 -11.18 -3.92
C PHE A 77 5.89 -11.15 -3.08
N ASP A 78 6.92 -11.88 -3.51
CA ASP A 78 8.17 -12.04 -2.76
C ASP A 78 8.93 -10.70 -2.63
N GLU A 79 8.89 -9.87 -3.68
CA GLU A 79 9.55 -8.55 -3.74
C GLU A 79 8.67 -7.41 -3.24
N ARG A 80 7.38 -7.69 -2.95
CA ARG A 80 6.35 -6.69 -2.67
C ARG A 80 6.22 -5.62 -3.77
N GLU A 81 6.33 -6.04 -5.02
CA GLU A 81 6.32 -5.15 -6.18
C GLU A 81 5.01 -5.18 -6.95
N ILE A 82 4.52 -3.99 -7.33
CA ILE A 82 3.47 -3.78 -8.32
C ILE A 82 4.15 -3.28 -9.60
N MET A 83 4.25 -4.15 -10.60
CA MET A 83 4.76 -3.82 -11.92
C MET A 83 3.64 -3.27 -12.79
N LEU A 84 3.86 -2.10 -13.39
CA LEU A 84 2.92 -1.47 -14.31
C LEU A 84 3.65 -1.04 -15.59
N THR A 85 3.13 -1.45 -16.73
CA THR A 85 3.58 -1.01 -18.06
C THR A 85 3.45 0.50 -18.24
N LYS A 86 2.39 1.07 -17.66
CA LYS A 86 2.13 2.50 -17.56
C LYS A 86 1.33 2.84 -16.31
N TRP A 87 1.30 4.11 -15.93
CA TRP A 87 0.43 4.55 -14.83
C TRP A 87 -1.04 4.15 -15.10
N ASP A 88 -1.56 3.30 -14.23
CA ASP A 88 -2.96 2.89 -14.20
C ASP A 88 -3.44 2.89 -12.74
N ARG A 89 -4.36 3.81 -12.45
CA ARG A 89 -4.91 4.01 -11.10
C ARG A 89 -5.63 2.79 -10.53
N HIS A 90 -6.26 1.99 -11.39
CA HIS A 90 -7.06 0.83 -10.95
C HIS A 90 -6.16 -0.37 -10.69
N LEU A 91 -5.21 -0.64 -11.58
CA LEU A 91 -4.23 -1.71 -11.36
C LEU A 91 -3.33 -1.42 -10.15
N PHE A 92 -2.91 -0.16 -9.97
CA PHE A 92 -2.21 0.25 -8.77
C PHE A 92 -3.04 0.00 -7.50
N ALA A 93 -4.30 0.45 -7.48
CA ALA A 93 -5.19 0.22 -6.34
C ALA A 93 -5.39 -1.28 -6.05
N GLN A 94 -5.59 -2.09 -7.09
CA GLN A 94 -5.72 -3.55 -6.95
C GLN A 94 -4.48 -4.17 -6.30
N GLY A 95 -3.27 -3.82 -6.76
CA GLY A 95 -2.03 -4.32 -6.17
C GLY A 95 -1.87 -3.90 -4.70
N VAL A 96 -2.20 -2.65 -4.35
CA VAL A 96 -2.17 -2.20 -2.95
C VAL A 96 -3.14 -3.00 -2.09
N VAL A 97 -4.36 -3.26 -2.59
CA VAL A 97 -5.36 -4.08 -1.87
C VAL A 97 -4.86 -5.51 -1.65
N VAL A 98 -4.22 -6.11 -2.66
CA VAL A 98 -3.64 -7.47 -2.55
C VAL A 98 -2.61 -7.53 -1.42
N PHE A 99 -1.66 -6.59 -1.37
CA PHE A 99 -0.66 -6.55 -0.30
C PHE A 99 -1.26 -6.19 1.07
N ALA A 100 -2.28 -5.34 1.10
CA ALA A 100 -3.00 -5.00 2.33
C ALA A 100 -3.68 -6.25 2.93
N PHE A 101 -4.26 -7.12 2.10
CA PHE A 101 -4.81 -8.41 2.56
C PHE A 101 -3.75 -9.40 3.01
N GLU A 102 -2.60 -9.44 2.32
CA GLU A 102 -1.49 -10.29 2.72
C GLU A 102 -0.96 -9.95 4.13
N ASP A 103 -0.83 -8.65 4.44
CA ASP A 103 -0.42 -8.20 5.78
C ASP A 103 -1.51 -8.41 6.83
N LEU A 104 -2.78 -8.33 6.43
CA LEU A 104 -3.92 -8.58 7.32
C LEU A 104 -4.04 -10.07 7.68
N MET A 105 -3.78 -10.95 6.72
CA MET A 105 -3.90 -12.40 6.86
C MET A 105 -2.61 -13.13 6.49
N PRO A 106 -1.61 -13.14 7.42
CA PRO A 106 -0.43 -13.98 7.30
C PRO A 106 -0.79 -15.45 7.05
N VAL A 107 0.15 -16.22 6.49
CA VAL A 107 -0.06 -17.62 6.09
C VAL A 107 -0.67 -18.46 7.23
N GLU A 108 -0.22 -18.26 8.46
CA GLU A 108 -0.69 -18.98 9.64
C GLU A 108 -2.18 -18.72 9.89
N GLN A 109 -2.61 -17.46 9.76
CA GLN A 109 -4.02 -17.10 9.91
C GLN A 109 -4.86 -17.68 8.77
N ARG A 110 -4.34 -17.69 7.55
CA ARG A 110 -5.01 -18.31 6.39
C ARG A 110 -5.22 -19.81 6.61
N LEU A 111 -4.21 -20.51 7.15
CA LEU A 111 -4.31 -21.94 7.47
C LEU A 111 -5.32 -22.22 8.59
N ILE A 112 -5.35 -21.37 9.63
CA ILE A 112 -6.35 -21.47 10.71
C ILE A 112 -7.75 -21.27 10.14
N LEU A 113 -7.94 -20.27 9.28
CA LEU A 113 -9.23 -19.99 8.65
C LEU A 113 -9.68 -21.14 7.76
N ALA A 114 -8.78 -21.69 6.94
CA ALA A 114 -9.06 -22.86 6.10
C ALA A 114 -9.49 -24.07 6.94
N LYS A 115 -8.77 -24.37 8.04
CA LYS A 115 -9.14 -25.45 8.96
C LYS A 115 -10.52 -25.25 9.56
N ARG A 116 -10.86 -24.01 9.97
CA ARG A 116 -12.19 -23.68 10.48
C ARG A 116 -13.27 -23.89 9.42
N ALA A 117 -13.02 -23.47 8.18
CA ALA A 117 -13.98 -23.62 7.09
C ALA A 117 -14.31 -25.10 6.82
N VAL A 118 -13.31 -25.98 6.81
CA VAL A 118 -13.52 -27.44 6.70
C VAL A 118 -14.33 -27.96 7.88
N ASN A 119 -13.92 -27.65 9.11
CA ASN A 119 -14.64 -28.09 10.31
C ASN A 119 -16.11 -27.64 10.32
N TRP A 120 -16.40 -26.44 9.82
CA TRP A 120 -17.77 -25.92 9.74
C TRP A 120 -18.59 -26.60 8.64
N ALA A 121 -17.98 -26.93 7.50
CA ALA A 121 -18.64 -27.68 6.45
C ALA A 121 -19.02 -29.10 6.92
N ASP A 122 -18.17 -29.73 7.74
CA ASP A 122 -18.43 -31.04 8.34
C ASP A 122 -19.38 -30.97 9.55
N ALA A 123 -19.61 -29.78 10.10
CA ALA A 123 -20.53 -29.58 11.22
C ALA A 123 -21.99 -29.68 10.74
N THR A 124 -22.56 -30.88 10.84
CA THR A 124 -24.01 -31.09 10.77
C THR A 124 -24.57 -30.76 12.16
N VAL A 125 -25.28 -29.65 12.31
CA VAL A 125 -25.67 -29.14 13.63
C VAL A 125 -26.63 -30.11 14.37
N GLU A 126 -26.22 -30.66 15.52
CA GLU A 126 -27.12 -31.07 16.61
C GLU A 126 -27.31 -29.85 17.53
N ILE A 127 -28.44 -29.15 17.41
CA ILE A 127 -28.88 -28.15 18.40
C ILE A 127 -29.59 -28.93 19.52
N GLU A 128 -28.89 -29.25 20.60
CA GLU A 128 -29.56 -29.37 21.89
C GLU A 128 -29.76 -27.95 22.44
N ARG A 129 -31.02 -27.54 22.51
CA ARG A 129 -31.43 -26.32 23.22
C ARG A 129 -31.00 -26.46 24.68
N VAL A 130 -29.99 -25.72 25.09
CA VAL A 130 -29.73 -25.50 26.51
C VAL A 130 -30.70 -24.41 26.97
N GLU A 131 -31.88 -24.84 27.41
CA GLU A 131 -32.78 -23.98 28.17
C GLU A 131 -32.14 -23.69 29.54
N LYS A 132 -32.11 -22.41 29.92
CA LYS A 132 -31.86 -21.97 31.28
C LYS A 132 -33.14 -21.42 31.86
#